data_AF-L0KM58-F1
#
_entry.id   AF-L0KM58-F1
#
_cell.length_a   1.000
_cell.length_b   1.000
_cell.length_c   1.000
_cell.angle_alpha   90.00
_cell.angle_beta   90.00
_cell.angle_gamma   90.00
#
_symmetry.space_group_name_H-M   'P 1'
#
loop_
_entity.id
_entity.type
_entity.pdbx_description
1 polymer ?
#
loop_
_entity_poly.entity_id
_entity_poly.type
_entity_poly.pdbx_seq_one_letter_code
_entity_poly.pdbx_strand_id
1 'polypeptide(L)'
;MAWYLNHYECYRCSEHWTDEWSCMCDDECPNCGARHATPIDSEDLTLQVLAEAGEFVVVRSPDTAEHSPDYEEAGRFASEALAKRFAQLGAN
;
A
#
# COMPACT_ATOMS: atom_id res chain seq x y z
N MET A 1 -3.74 10.08 -2.35
CA MET A 1 -2.56 9.72 -3.14
C MET A 1 -2.51 8.22 -3.11
N ALA A 2 -2.22 7.58 -4.25
CA ALA A 2 -2.05 6.13 -4.24
C ALA A 2 -0.84 5.75 -3.36
N TRP A 3 -0.92 4.62 -2.68
CA TRP A 3 0.17 4.11 -1.85
C TRP A 3 0.26 2.61 -1.99
N TYR A 4 1.45 2.08 -2.16
CA TYR A 4 1.68 0.67 -2.45
C TYR A 4 2.79 0.10 -1.57
N LEU A 5 2.60 -1.14 -1.11
CA LEU A 5 3.69 -1.98 -0.63
C LEU A 5 4.16 -2.84 -1.81
N ASN A 6 5.29 -2.45 -2.40
CA ASN A 6 5.89 -3.14 -3.52
C ASN A 6 6.72 -4.33 -3.02
N HIS A 7 6.57 -5.49 -3.65
CA HIS A 7 7.34 -6.69 -3.38
C HIS A 7 8.33 -6.91 -4.51
N TYR A 8 9.60 -7.12 -4.18
CA TYR A 8 10.69 -7.22 -5.15
C TYR A 8 11.43 -8.56 -5.03
N GLU A 9 12.00 -9.00 -6.15
CA GLU A 9 12.99 -10.09 -6.20
C GLU A 9 14.20 -9.64 -7.01
N CYS A 10 15.40 -9.82 -6.44
CA CYS A 10 16.63 -9.45 -7.12
C CYS A 10 16.98 -10.47 -8.21
N TYR A 11 17.02 -10.02 -9.47
CA TYR A 11 17.45 -10.86 -10.60
C TYR A 11 18.90 -11.36 -10.51
N ARG A 12 19.72 -10.84 -9.59
CA ARG A 12 21.14 -11.19 -9.45
C ARG A 12 21.41 -12.13 -8.28
N CYS A 13 20.94 -11.78 -7.08
CA CYS A 13 21.23 -12.53 -5.86
C CYS A 13 20.00 -13.23 -5.27
N SER A 14 18.83 -13.11 -5.91
CA SER A 14 17.56 -13.69 -5.45
C SER A 14 17.11 -13.21 -4.06
N GLU A 15 17.61 -12.06 -3.60
CA GLU A 15 17.08 -11.39 -2.41
C GLU A 15 15.63 -10.97 -2.64
N HIS A 16 14.77 -11.17 -1.65
CA HIS A 16 13.41 -10.66 -1.62
C HIS A 16 13.31 -9.53 -0.61
N TRP A 17 12.68 -8.42 -1.00
CA TRP A 17 12.42 -7.32 -0.08
C TRP A 17 11.12 -6.61 -0.47
N THR A 18 10.66 -5.76 0.43
CA THR A 18 9.49 -4.92 0.22
C THR A 18 9.84 -3.46 0.48
N ASP A 19 9.19 -2.55 -0.22
CA ASP A 19 9.29 -1.12 0.06
C ASP A 19 7.98 -0.39 -0.23
N GLU A 20 7.74 0.72 0.47
CA GLU A 20 6.52 1.49 0.37
C GLU A 20 6.70 2.74 -0.50
N TRP A 21 5.86 2.88 -1.52
CA TRP A 21 5.95 4.00 -2.47
C TRP A 21 4.58 4.45 -2.95
N SER A 22 4.49 5.70 -3.40
CA SER A 22 3.29 6.23 -4.04
C SER A 22 3.01 5.66 -5.44
N CYS A 23 3.91 4.82 -5.96
CA CYS A 23 3.76 4.10 -7.21
C CYS A 23 4.58 2.79 -7.25
N MET A 24 4.30 1.95 -8.24
CA MET A 24 5.01 0.69 -8.49
C MET A 24 6.34 0.96 -9.24
N CYS A 25 7.29 1.60 -8.56
CA CYS A 25 8.57 1.98 -9.17
C CYS A 25 9.65 0.90 -9.00
N ASP A 26 10.63 0.94 -9.91
CA ASP A 26 11.85 0.15 -9.80
C ASP A 26 12.68 0.58 -8.58
N ASP A 27 13.38 -0.39 -7.97
CA ASP A 27 14.23 -0.17 -6.80
C ASP A 27 15.64 -0.76 -6.97
N GLU A 28 16.54 -0.44 -6.04
CA GLU A 28 17.89 -0.99 -5.91
C GLU A 28 17.92 -2.08 -4.82
N CYS A 29 18.41 -3.27 -5.17
CA CYS A 29 18.51 -4.39 -4.24
C CYS A 29 19.39 -4.03 -3.03
N PRO A 30 18.88 -4.15 -1.79
CA PRO A 30 19.59 -3.73 -0.59
C PRO A 30 20.78 -4.62 -0.25
N ASN A 31 20.84 -5.84 -0.81
CA ASN A 31 21.89 -6.81 -0.53
C ASN A 31 23.09 -6.67 -1.49
N CYS A 32 22.84 -6.58 -2.81
CA CYS A 32 23.91 -6.60 -3.82
C CYS A 32 24.02 -5.33 -4.69
N GLY A 33 23.17 -4.33 -4.48
CA GLY A 33 23.16 -3.07 -5.24
C GLY A 33 22.74 -3.23 -6.70
N ALA A 34 22.08 -4.35 -7.06
CA ALA A 34 21.51 -4.50 -8.39
C ALA A 34 20.35 -3.51 -8.57
N ARG A 35 20.46 -2.65 -9.58
CA ARG A 35 19.47 -1.61 -9.90
C ARG A 35 18.39 -2.10 -10.83
N HIS A 36 17.30 -1.34 -10.89
CA HIS A 36 16.17 -1.54 -11.81
C HIS A 36 15.42 -2.85 -11.54
N ALA A 37 15.24 -3.20 -10.26
CA ALA A 37 14.36 -4.28 -9.89
C ALA A 37 12.91 -3.75 -9.89
N THR A 38 12.13 -4.17 -10.88
CA THR A 38 10.68 -3.90 -10.92
C THR A 38 9.97 -4.76 -9.87
N PRO A 39 8.91 -4.27 -9.21
CA PRO A 39 8.11 -5.08 -8.30
C PRO A 39 7.55 -6.32 -9.01
N ILE A 40 7.60 -7.46 -8.34
CA ILE A 40 6.94 -8.70 -8.79
C ILE A 40 5.47 -8.77 -8.36
N ASP A 41 5.11 -8.02 -7.31
CA ASP A 41 3.75 -7.84 -6.83
C ASP A 41 3.64 -6.47 -6.12
N SER A 42 2.43 -5.96 -5.95
CA SER A 42 2.20 -4.70 -5.24
C SER A 42 0.83 -4.71 -4.56
N GLU A 43 0.84 -4.53 -3.24
CA GLU A 43 -0.38 -4.39 -2.47
C GLU A 43 -0.85 -2.93 -2.50
N ASP A 44 -2.10 -2.70 -2.89
CA ASP A 44 -2.70 -1.37 -2.82
C ASP A 44 -3.06 -1.02 -1.37
N LEU A 45 -2.30 -0.09 -0.80
CA LEU A 45 -2.48 0.45 0.53
C LEU A 45 -3.13 1.84 0.51
N THR A 46 -3.67 2.30 -0.62
CA THR A 46 -4.32 3.62 -0.75
C THR A 46 -5.48 3.76 0.23
N LEU A 47 -6.25 2.67 0.42
CA LEU A 47 -7.36 2.54 1.34
C LEU A 47 -7.12 1.34 2.27
N GLN A 48 -7.13 1.57 3.58
CA GLN A 48 -6.99 0.50 4.57
C GLN A 48 -8.24 0.36 5.42
N VAL A 49 -8.55 -0.87 5.83
CA VAL A 49 -9.64 -1.16 6.78
C VAL A 49 -9.03 -1.54 8.12
N LEU A 50 -9.21 -0.68 9.13
CA LEU A 50 -8.72 -0.88 10.49
C LEU A 50 -9.88 -1.34 11.39
N ALA A 51 -9.66 -2.34 12.22
CA ALA A 51 -10.65 -2.77 13.22
C ALA A 51 -10.42 -2.01 14.53
N GLU A 52 -11.41 -1.22 14.95
CA GLU A 52 -11.33 -0.39 16.16
C GLU A 52 -12.58 -0.58 17.03
N ALA A 53 -12.41 -1.05 18.27
CA ALA A 53 -13.48 -1.12 19.28
C ALA A 53 -14.80 -1.77 18.82
N GLY A 54 -14.75 -2.75 17.91
CA GLY A 54 -15.93 -3.44 17.36
C GLY A 54 -16.51 -2.80 16.09
N GLU A 55 -15.87 -1.76 15.58
CA GLU A 55 -16.15 -1.12 14.29
C GLU A 55 -14.99 -1.32 13.32
N PHE A 56 -15.23 -0.96 12.06
CA PHE A 56 -14.29 -1.03 10.96
C PHE A 56 -14.17 0.35 10.32
N VAL A 57 -12.99 0.94 10.45
CA VAL A 57 -12.66 2.28 9.98
C VAL A 57 -11.91 2.15 8.68
N VAL A 58 -12.44 2.75 7.62
CA VAL A 58 -11.72 2.90 6.37
C VAL A 58 -10.91 4.18 6.45
N VAL A 59 -9.60 4.08 6.26
CA VAL A 59 -8.70 5.22 6.18
C VAL A 59 -8.12 5.34 4.78
N ARG A 60 -7.89 6.57 4.31
CA ARG A 60 -7.32 6.87 2.98
C ARG A 60 -6.20 7.89 3.11
N SER A 61 -5.12 7.71 2.36
CA SER A 61 -4.12 8.76 2.16
C SER A 61 -4.66 9.83 1.18
N PRO A 62 -4.75 11.13 1.55
CA PRO A 62 -5.28 12.19 0.70
C PRO A 62 -4.36 12.45 -0.49
N ASP A 63 -4.88 13.05 -1.56
CA ASP A 63 -4.08 13.33 -2.78
C ASP A 63 -3.04 14.43 -2.56
N THR A 64 -3.11 15.13 -1.43
CA THR A 64 -2.14 16.13 -0.97
C THR A 64 -0.98 15.53 -0.18
N ALA A 65 -1.02 14.24 0.16
CA ALA A 65 0.14 13.56 0.74
C ALA A 65 1.27 13.52 -0.29
N GLU A 66 2.53 13.59 0.17
CA GLU A 66 3.70 13.69 -0.73
C GLU A 66 4.69 12.55 -0.46
N HIS A 67 5.47 12.66 0.61
CA HIS A 67 6.61 11.76 0.88
C HIS A 67 6.23 10.49 1.65
N SER A 68 5.10 10.51 2.33
CA SER A 68 4.60 9.42 3.18
C SER A 68 3.07 9.42 3.12
N PRO A 69 2.41 8.29 3.42
CA PRO A 69 0.96 8.29 3.48
C PRO A 69 0.51 9.10 4.71
N ASP A 70 -0.59 9.81 4.57
CA ASP A 70 -1.21 10.58 5.65
C ASP A 70 -2.64 10.07 5.86
N TYR A 71 -2.78 8.89 6.48
CA TYR A 71 -4.06 8.21 6.53
C TYR A 71 -5.10 8.96 7.36
N GLU A 72 -6.17 9.39 6.69
CA GLU A 72 -7.32 10.06 7.30
C GLU A 72 -8.55 9.15 7.26
N GLU A 73 -9.45 9.27 8.25
CA GLU A 73 -10.72 8.53 8.26
C GLU A 73 -11.59 8.93 7.05
N ALA A 74 -11.84 7.97 6.16
CA ALA A 74 -12.73 8.11 5.02
C ALA A 74 -14.15 7.61 5.32
N GLY A 75 -14.30 6.71 6.29
CA GLY A 75 -15.60 6.23 6.76
C GLY A 75 -15.51 5.19 7.87
N ARG A 76 -16.60 4.97 8.58
CA ARG A 76 -16.68 4.06 9.73
C ARG A 76 -17.93 3.20 9.63
N PHE A 77 -17.76 1.89 9.85
CA PHE A 77 -18.78 0.89 9.58
C PHE A 77 -18.85 -0.14 10.71
N ALA A 78 -20.05 -0.59 11.06
CA ALA A 78 -20.23 -1.70 12.02
C ALA A 78 -19.96 -3.10 11.41
N SER A 79 -19.65 -3.18 10.10
CA SER A 79 -19.44 -4.44 9.39
C SER A 79 -18.18 -4.39 8.53
N GLU A 80 -17.31 -5.38 8.72
CA GLU A 80 -16.09 -5.54 7.94
C GLU A 80 -16.39 -5.67 6.45
N ALA A 81 -17.44 -6.42 6.09
CA ALA A 81 -17.83 -6.63 4.71
C ALA A 81 -18.23 -5.32 4.02
N LEU A 82 -18.90 -4.42 4.75
CA LEU A 82 -19.26 -3.09 4.22
C LEU A 82 -18.03 -2.19 4.10
N ALA A 83 -17.14 -2.18 5.11
CA ALA A 83 -15.89 -1.41 5.05
C ALA A 83 -15.00 -1.86 3.88
N LYS A 84 -14.82 -3.18 3.70
CA LYS A 84 -14.07 -3.75 2.57
C LYS A 84 -14.69 -3.39 1.22
N ARG A 85 -16.01 -3.47 1.11
CA ARG A 85 -16.72 -3.08 -0.12
C ARG A 85 -16.55 -1.60 -0.43
N PHE A 86 -16.60 -0.74 0.59
CA PHE A 86 -16.33 0.69 0.43
C PHE A 86 -14.90 0.95 -0.05
N ALA A 87 -13.91 0.31 0.59
CA ALA A 87 -12.51 0.43 0.21
C ALA A 87 -12.26 -0.02 -1.24
N GLN A 88 -12.86 -1.14 -1.67
CA GLN A 88 -12.75 -1.66 -3.04
C GLN A 88 -13.39 -0.74 -4.10
N LEU A 89 -14.47 -0.02 -3.76
CA LEU A 89 -15.13 0.89 -4.69
C LEU A 89 -14.41 2.23 -4.83
N GLY A 90 -13.67 2.66 -3.79
CA GLY A 90 -12.92 3.92 -3.77
C GLY A 90 -11.50 3.84 -4.31
N ALA A 91 -11.02 2.63 -4.67
CA ALA A 91 -9.67 2.38 -5.18
C ALA A 91 -9.52 2.50 -6.71
N ASN A 92 -10.48 3.17 -7.40
CA ASN A 92 -10.47 3.38 -8.86
C ASN A 92 -10.04 4.80 -9.26
#